data_AF-A0A433E8L2-F1
#
_entry.id   AF-A0A433E8L2-F1
#
_cell.length_a   1.000
_cell.length_b   1.000
_cell.length_c   1.000
_cell.angle_alpha   90.00
_cell.angle_beta   90.00
_cell.angle_gamma   90.00
#
_symmetry.space_group_name_H-M   'P 1'
#
loop_
_entity.id
_entity.type
_entity.pdbx_description
1 polymer ?
#
loop_
_entity_poly.entity_id
_entity_poly.type
_entity_poly.pdbx_seq_one_letter_code
_entity_poly.pdbx_strand_id
1 'polypeptide(L)'
;MLRAHRAAAEIIYGVEAITDQLVTHLCDNPLCVRAEPGTTGHLFIGTHAENMSEREYRGRGNLHNPLWRHQGRAARAAAARLLRAHTIQNGYEQQKIDELIRGIIMPGQQPLF
;
A
#
# COMPACT_ATOMS: atom_id res chain seq x y z
N MET A 1 2.55 12.03 -9.18
CA MET A 1 1.31 11.24 -9.07
C MET A 1 1.08 10.96 -7.59
N LEU A 2 0.01 11.50 -7.03
CA LEU A 2 -0.42 11.20 -5.67
C LEU A 2 -0.92 9.73 -5.61
N ARG A 3 -0.57 8.99 -4.55
CA ARG A 3 -1.05 7.62 -4.37
C ARG A 3 -2.50 7.65 -3.87
N ALA A 4 -3.35 6.74 -4.34
CA ALA A 4 -4.78 6.75 -4.04
C ALA A 4 -5.09 6.72 -2.53
N HIS A 5 -4.36 5.92 -1.73
CA HIS A 5 -4.52 5.89 -0.27
C HIS A 5 -4.20 7.23 0.39
N ARG A 6 -3.20 7.98 -0.13
CA ARG A 6 -2.84 9.28 0.43
C ARG A 6 -3.94 10.29 0.14
N ALA A 7 -4.50 10.29 -1.07
CA ALA A 7 -5.66 11.12 -1.38
C ALA A 7 -6.86 10.80 -0.47
N ALA A 8 -7.13 9.52 -0.20
CA ALA A 8 -8.19 9.12 0.72
C ALA A 8 -7.92 9.61 2.15
N ALA A 9 -6.68 9.52 2.63
CA ALA A 9 -6.29 10.07 3.93
C ALA A 9 -6.45 11.59 3.99
N GLU A 10 -6.08 12.33 2.94
CA GLU A 10 -6.28 13.80 2.90
C GLU A 10 -7.75 14.18 3.00
N ILE A 11 -8.65 13.43 2.34
CA ILE A 11 -10.10 13.68 2.37
C ILE A 11 -10.66 13.44 3.78
N ILE A 12 -10.20 12.39 4.47
CA ILE A 12 -10.77 11.99 5.77
C ILE A 12 -10.16 12.78 6.93
N TYR A 13 -8.85 13.00 6.94
CA TYR A 13 -8.14 13.63 8.07
C TYR A 13 -7.84 15.12 7.85
N GLY A 14 -7.90 15.59 6.60
CA GLY A 14 -7.46 16.93 6.22
C GLY A 14 -5.97 16.97 5.85
N VAL A 15 -5.62 17.86 4.91
CA VAL A 15 -4.27 17.99 4.37
C VAL A 15 -3.26 18.40 5.45
N GLU A 16 -3.63 19.35 6.32
CA GLU A 16 -2.76 19.85 7.38
C GLU A 16 -2.40 18.74 8.37
N ALA A 17 -3.38 17.91 8.76
CA ALA A 17 -3.19 16.83 9.72
C ALA A 17 -2.20 15.75 9.25
N ILE A 18 -2.03 15.59 7.93
CA ILE A 18 -1.14 14.57 7.35
C ILE A 18 0.09 15.15 6.66
N THR A 19 0.28 16.47 6.75
CA THR A 19 1.46 17.14 6.21
C THR A 19 2.69 16.62 6.95
N ASP A 20 3.74 16.30 6.19
CA ASP A 20 4.98 15.68 6.67
C ASP A 20 4.84 14.31 7.36
N GLN A 21 3.64 13.71 7.34
CA GLN A 21 3.39 12.35 7.80
C GLN A 21 3.45 11.35 6.64
N LEU A 22 3.84 10.12 6.96
CA LEU A 22 3.67 8.99 6.07
C LEU A 22 2.25 8.44 6.21
N VAL A 23 1.69 8.01 5.08
CA VAL A 23 0.43 7.26 5.03
C VAL A 23 0.77 5.83 4.64
N THR A 24 0.68 4.93 5.62
CA THR A 24 1.13 3.55 5.50
C THR A 24 -0.06 2.59 5.57
N HIS A 25 -0.02 1.53 4.76
CA HIS A 25 -1.02 0.46 4.84
C HIS A 25 -0.73 -0.50 5.99
N LEU A 26 -1.74 -0.77 6.81
CA LEU A 26 -1.72 -1.88 7.76
C LEU A 26 -2.02 -3.22 7.08
N CYS A 27 -2.89 -3.21 6.06
CA CYS A 27 -3.32 -4.39 5.31
C CYS A 27 -2.35 -4.81 4.17
N ASP A 28 -1.41 -3.95 3.81
CA ASP A 28 -0.54 -4.03 2.61
C ASP A 28 -1.23 -4.23 1.27
N ASN A 29 -2.53 -4.05 1.18
CA ASN A 29 -3.21 -4.18 -0.10
C ASN A 29 -3.07 -2.86 -0.90
N PRO A 30 -2.44 -2.87 -2.09
CA PRO A 30 -2.11 -1.66 -2.84
C PRO A 30 -3.34 -0.95 -3.43
N LEU A 31 -4.48 -1.62 -3.51
CA LEU A 31 -5.76 -1.04 -3.94
C LEU A 31 -6.57 -0.48 -2.77
N CYS A 32 -6.19 -0.77 -1.52
CA CYS A 32 -6.92 -0.32 -0.36
C CYS A 32 -6.90 1.21 -0.25
N VAL A 33 -8.03 1.81 0.09
CA VAL A 33 -8.15 3.25 0.39
C VAL A 33 -8.97 3.50 1.65
N ARG A 34 -9.19 2.48 2.48
CA ARG A 34 -10.00 2.56 3.69
C ARG A 34 -9.27 3.40 4.75
N ALA A 35 -9.54 4.70 4.74
CA ALA A 35 -8.91 5.72 5.58
C ALA A 35 -9.75 6.08 6.82
N GLU A 36 -10.69 5.22 7.23
CA GLU A 36 -11.57 5.49 8.37
C GLU A 36 -10.75 5.73 9.66
N PRO A 37 -11.10 6.73 10.49
CA PRO A 37 -10.44 6.95 11.77
C PRO A 37 -10.68 5.81 12.76
N GLY A 38 -9.82 5.69 13.78
CA GLY A 38 -9.93 4.66 14.80
C GLY A 38 -9.38 3.32 14.35
N THR A 39 -10.08 2.23 14.69
CA THR A 39 -9.59 0.85 14.51
C THR A 39 -10.13 0.14 13.27
N THR A 40 -11.06 0.75 12.53
CA THR A 40 -11.65 0.18 11.31
C THR A 40 -10.89 0.56 10.04
N GLY A 41 -10.08 1.62 10.11
CA GLY A 41 -9.18 2.05 9.04
C GLY A 41 -8.06 1.06 8.77
N HIS A 42 -7.60 1.04 7.52
CA HIS A 42 -6.46 0.23 7.09
C HIS A 42 -5.22 1.10 6.79
N LEU A 43 -5.30 2.40 7.08
CA LEU A 43 -4.22 3.36 6.92
C LEU A 43 -3.76 3.83 8.29
N PHE A 44 -2.45 3.85 8.48
CA PHE A 44 -1.76 4.46 9.59
C PHE A 44 -1.12 5.77 9.11
N ILE A 45 -1.33 6.86 9.86
CA ILE A 45 -0.70 8.15 9.64
C ILE A 45 0.32 8.34 10.75
N GLY A 46 1.58 8.49 10.38
CA GLY A 46 2.62 8.70 11.36
C GLY A 46 3.97 9.03 10.75
N THR A 47 4.92 9.19 11.65
CA THR A 47 6.29 9.57 11.33
C THR A 47 7.04 8.44 10.62
N HIS A 48 8.17 8.80 10.00
CA HIS A 48 9.08 7.81 9.46
C HIS A 48 9.56 6.81 10.52
N ALA A 49 9.82 7.27 11.75
CA ALA A 49 10.26 6.40 12.85
C ALA A 49 9.20 5.35 13.21
N GLU A 50 7.93 5.75 13.32
CA GLU A 50 6.82 4.83 13.61
C GLU A 50 6.62 3.83 12.48
N ASN A 51 6.69 4.26 11.22
CA ASN A 51 6.62 3.37 10.07
C ASN A 51 7.75 2.34 10.06
N MET A 52 8.96 2.73 10.45
CA MET A 52 10.09 1.79 10.56
C MET A 52 9.91 0.81 11.71
N SER A 53 9.39 1.26 12.86
CA SER A 53 9.07 0.39 14.00
C SER A 53 7.97 -0.62 13.68
N GLU A 54 6.91 -0.22 12.98
CA GLU A 54 5.85 -1.13 12.50
C GLU A 54 6.40 -2.19 11.54
N ARG A 55 7.25 -1.75 10.60
CA ARG A 55 7.91 -2.65 9.65
C ARG A 55 8.76 -3.69 10.37
N GLU A 56 9.51 -3.28 11.39
CA GLU A 56 10.32 -4.20 12.19
C GLU A 56 9.45 -5.16 13.01
N TYR A 57 8.42 -4.65 13.69
CA TYR A 57 7.47 -5.45 14.46
C TYR A 57 6.82 -6.56 13.62
N ARG A 58 6.55 -6.29 12.34
CA ARG A 58 5.99 -7.25 11.39
C ARG A 58 7.03 -8.19 10.76
N GLY A 59 8.27 -8.18 11.25
CA GLY A 59 9.36 -9.02 10.76
C GLY A 59 9.86 -8.63 9.37
N ARG A 60 9.61 -7.39 8.93
CA ARG A 60 9.95 -6.93 7.57
C ARG A 60 11.24 -6.12 7.49
N GLY A 61 11.95 -5.98 8.61
CA GLY A 61 13.23 -5.30 8.78
C GLY A 61 14.27 -5.60 7.69
N ASN A 62 14.32 -6.87 7.27
CA ASN A 62 15.38 -7.42 6.42
C ASN A 62 14.91 -7.97 5.07
N LEU A 63 13.70 -7.60 4.60
CA LEU A 63 13.33 -7.87 3.19
C LEU A 63 14.10 -6.95 2.23
N HIS A 64 15.43 -7.09 2.18
CA HIS A 64 16.23 -6.73 1.02
C HIS A 64 16.03 -7.77 -0.07
N ASN A 65 14.77 -8.00 -0.46
CA ASN A 65 14.48 -9.01 -1.46
C ASN A 65 15.06 -8.54 -2.81
N PRO A 66 15.94 -9.33 -3.46
CA PRO A 66 16.56 -8.96 -4.74
C PRO A 66 15.56 -8.61 -5.84
N LEU A 67 14.34 -9.18 -5.79
CA LEU A 67 13.26 -8.90 -6.75
C LEU A 67 12.85 -7.42 -6.78
N TRP A 68 13.02 -6.70 -5.66
CA TRP A 68 12.72 -5.26 -5.57
C TRP A 68 13.85 -4.37 -6.08
N ARG A 69 15.08 -4.88 -6.17
CA ARG A 69 16.24 -4.10 -6.68
C ARG A 69 16.12 -3.78 -8.17
N HIS A 70 15.33 -4.55 -8.92
CA HIS A 70 15.30 -4.46 -10.38
C HIS A 70 14.08 -3.71 -10.96
N GLN A 71 13.07 -3.36 -10.15
CA GLN A 71 11.91 -2.62 -10.64
C GLN A 71 12.03 -1.10 -10.46
N GLY A 72 12.44 -0.43 -11.54
CA GLY A 72 12.43 1.02 -11.62
C GLY A 72 11.05 1.64 -11.40
N ARG A 73 11.01 2.95 -11.12
CA ARG A 73 9.76 3.72 -10.92
C ARG A 73 8.76 3.52 -12.07
N ALA A 74 9.26 3.46 -13.31
CA ALA A 74 8.42 3.27 -14.50
C ALA A 74 7.72 1.90 -14.52
N ALA A 75 8.44 0.82 -14.18
CA ALA A 75 7.88 -0.53 -14.12
C ALA A 75 6.77 -0.62 -13.07
N ARG A 76 7.00 -0.06 -11.87
CA ARG A 76 5.99 0.00 -10.79
C ARG A 76 4.74 0.79 -11.20
N ALA A 77 4.92 1.90 -11.92
CA ALA A 77 3.79 2.67 -12.42
C ALA A 77 3.01 1.93 -13.52
N ALA A 78 3.69 1.17 -14.39
CA ALA A 78 3.05 0.33 -15.39
C ALA A 78 2.25 -0.81 -14.74
N ALA A 79 2.84 -1.52 -13.79
CA ALA A 79 2.17 -2.55 -12.99
C ALA A 79 0.90 -2.02 -12.31
N ALA A 80 0.97 -0.84 -11.67
CA ALA A 80 -0.18 -0.22 -11.03
C ALA A 80 -1.31 0.12 -12.04
N ARG A 81 -0.97 0.57 -13.25
CA ARG A 81 -1.96 0.84 -14.31
C ARG A 81 -2.59 -0.45 -14.83
N LEU A 82 -1.80 -1.51 -15.02
CA LEU A 82 -2.30 -2.83 -15.43
C LEU A 82 -3.25 -3.39 -14.38
N LEU A 83 -2.88 -3.33 -13.10
CA LEU A 83 -3.75 -3.76 -12.02
C LEU A 83 -5.06 -2.98 -12.02
N ARG A 84 -5.00 -1.64 -12.12
CA ARG A 84 -6.23 -0.82 -12.20
C ARG A 84 -7.11 -1.22 -13.38
N ALA A 85 -6.54 -1.39 -14.57
CA ALA A 85 -7.30 -1.77 -15.76
C ALA A 85 -7.96 -3.14 -15.59
N HIS A 86 -7.20 -4.12 -15.10
CA HIS A 86 -7.71 -5.45 -14.81
C HIS A 86 -8.84 -5.41 -13.77
N THR A 87 -8.67 -4.67 -12.67
CA THR A 87 -9.68 -4.57 -11.61
C THR A 87 -10.98 -3.93 -12.10
N ILE A 88 -10.91 -2.94 -13.00
CA ILE A 88 -12.10 -2.33 -13.60
C ILE A 88 -12.85 -3.33 -14.48
N GLN A 89 -12.11 -4.17 -15.21
CA GLN A 89 -12.70 -5.11 -16.16
C GLN A 89 -13.26 -6.37 -15.49
N ASN A 90 -12.57 -6.91 -14.49
CA ASN A 90 -12.83 -8.25 -13.94
C ASN A 90 -13.23 -8.21 -12.45
N GLY A 91 -13.13 -7.06 -11.80
CA GLY A 91 -13.32 -6.93 -10.36
C GLY A 91 -12.04 -7.23 -9.57
N TYR A 92 -12.20 -7.42 -8.26
CA TYR A 92 -11.09 -7.66 -7.36
C TYR A 92 -10.63 -9.13 -7.43
N GLU A 93 -9.36 -9.35 -7.77
CA GLU A 93 -8.72 -10.66 -7.76
C GLU A 93 -7.40 -10.59 -6.98
N GLN A 94 -7.34 -11.27 -5.83
CA GLN A 94 -6.15 -11.29 -4.97
C GLN A 94 -4.91 -11.81 -5.70
N GLN A 95 -5.06 -12.87 -6.51
CA GLN A 95 -3.97 -13.45 -7.28
C GLN A 95 -3.31 -12.43 -8.23
N LYS A 96 -4.12 -11.57 -8.87
CA LYS A 96 -3.61 -10.56 -9.82
C LYS A 96 -2.86 -9.42 -9.12
N ILE A 97 -3.22 -9.11 -7.88
CA ILE A 97 -2.47 -8.17 -7.04
C ILE A 97 -1.07 -8.74 -6.76
N ASP A 98 -1.00 -10.00 -6.35
CA ASP A 98 0.25 -10.65 -5.99
C ASP A 98 1.18 -10.79 -7.21
N GLU A 99 0.63 -11.16 -8.37
CA GLU A 99 1.35 -11.25 -9.65
C GLU A 99 1.87 -9.89 -10.12
N LEU A 100 1.01 -8.87 -10.22
CA LEU A 100 1.35 -7.62 -10.91
C LEU A 100 2.17 -6.65 -10.05
N ILE A 101 1.91 -6.58 -8.74
CA ILE A 101 2.51 -5.53 -7.90
C ILE A 101 3.78 -6.00 -7.22
N ARG A 102 3.84 -7.27 -6.84
CA ARG A 102 4.91 -7.77 -5.97
C ARG A 102 5.70 -8.90 -6.60
N GLY A 103 5.11 -9.67 -7.52
CA GLY A 103 5.71 -10.89 -8.06
C GLY A 103 5.95 -11.97 -6.99
N ILE A 104 5.49 -11.75 -5.76
CA ILE A 104 5.60 -12.62 -4.59
C ILE A 104 4.39 -12.38 -3.67
N ILE A 105 3.94 -13.43 -3.00
CA ILE A 105 2.95 -13.34 -1.93
C ILE A 105 3.63 -12.78 -0.69
N MET A 106 3.16 -11.65 -0.18
CA MET A 106 3.66 -11.07 1.07
C MET A 106 2.96 -11.71 2.27
N PRO A 107 3.70 -12.30 3.23
CA PRO A 107 3.11 -12.75 4.48
C PRO A 107 2.36 -11.60 5.19
N GLY A 108 1.11 -11.86 5.54
CA GLY A 108 0.25 -10.90 6.27
C GLY A 108 -0.41 -9.82 5.43
N GLN A 109 -0.31 -9.86 4.09
CA GLN A 109 -1.17 -9.03 3.24
C GLN A 109 -2.61 -9.51 3.36
N GLN A 110 -3.54 -8.58 3.63
CA GLN A 110 -4.95 -8.90 3.77
C GLN A 110 -5.69 -8.71 2.44
N PRO A 111 -6.55 -9.65 2.03
CA PRO A 111 -7.47 -9.43 0.92
C PRO A 111 -8.53 -8.39 1.31
N LEU A 112 -9.13 -7.73 0.32
CA LEU A 112 -10.21 -6.76 0.56
C LEU A 112 -11.58 -7.42 0.75
N PHE A 113 -11.78 -8.62 0.20
CA PHE A 113 -13.01 -9.41 0.23
C PHE A 113 -12.68 -10.89 0.36
#